data_AF-A0A951E656-F1
#
_entry.id   AF-A0A951E656-F1
#
_cell.length_a   1.000
_cell.length_b   1.000
_cell.length_c   1.000
_cell.angle_alpha   90.00
_cell.angle_beta   90.00
_cell.angle_gamma   90.00
#
_symmetry.space_group_name_H-M   'P 1'
#
loop_
_entity.id
_entity.type
_entity.pdbx_description
1 polymer ?
#
loop_
_entity_poly.entity_id
_entity_poly.type
_entity_poly.pdbx_seq_one_letter_code
_entity_poly.pdbx_strand_id
1 'polypeptide(L)'
;MNDPALTATPARRPRGRPRTSGSSHCDRCGRLAGKLRTRWPEGGICGTCFHHAVRTIGACGRCGAHGMLPGLDGERRLCRRCAGITTDLDCHRCGCEAEHYQRGLCARCALRDDLTALLAPAAPPTPPISELITVLCGVSRPESIHTWKRHPSVRALLSGLGNGTLALDHEAFDQASGGQAVEHLRDLLVHHDLLPHRDRDLARFENWLDARLSDTPATWARQLLEQYATWHHIRQIRGRIGRGQDVGGRVHLAKQEITEIGRLLAWLDDRDTTLAHCTQRQLDTWLSAGPSTRSVVRSFLRWAYRHRLAPNLNMARRIPQNTPTITHQTHLLWLARCLRDEPDTRAYRVAATLLLLYAQPLVRIAALRCDQILSTPTGPKILLGNEPAAVVSPFAELLLDHLTHRPNMQTGNTNNPWLFPSTHAGRHLHPNTIMDRLRGLGIDLRGARNTALKQLVQQVPPPIVASQLGYHPAITQRHAEQAAQPDAHYAALIAR
;
A
#
# COMPACT_ATOMS: atom_id res chain seq x y z
N MET A 1 -14.06 22.37 -44.94
CA MET A 1 -13.10 23.44 -44.62
C MET A 1 -13.63 24.21 -43.43
N ASN A 2 -13.10 23.91 -42.24
CA ASN A 2 -12.77 24.87 -41.18
C ASN A 2 -12.25 24.08 -39.98
N ASP A 3 -11.00 24.38 -39.65
CA ASP A 3 -10.10 23.68 -38.74
C ASP A 3 -10.11 24.43 -37.40
N PRO A 4 -10.46 23.81 -36.25
CA PRO A 4 -10.28 24.45 -34.96
C PRO A 4 -8.94 24.03 -34.36
N ALA A 5 -8.04 25.01 -34.35
CA ALA A 5 -6.68 24.98 -33.83
C ALA A 5 -6.49 24.14 -32.55
N LEU A 6 -5.59 23.16 -32.68
CA LEU A 6 -4.80 22.57 -31.60
C LEU A 6 -4.09 23.69 -30.82
N THR A 7 -4.68 24.11 -29.71
CA THR A 7 -3.99 24.92 -28.72
C THR A 7 -2.95 24.05 -28.02
N ALA A 8 -1.70 24.21 -28.45
CA ALA A 8 -0.54 23.63 -27.80
C ALA A 8 -0.54 24.02 -26.32
N THR A 9 -0.85 23.05 -25.46
CA THR A 9 -0.76 23.24 -24.01
C THR A 9 0.73 23.34 -23.66
N PRO A 10 1.19 24.42 -23.02
CA PRO A 10 2.61 24.55 -22.68
C PRO A 10 3.03 23.40 -21.77
N ALA A 11 4.13 22.75 -22.11
CA ALA A 11 4.73 21.67 -21.35
C ALA A 11 4.74 22.02 -19.84
N ARG A 12 4.20 21.10 -19.02
CA ARG A 12 4.21 21.22 -17.56
C ARG A 12 5.65 21.45 -17.09
N ARG A 13 5.97 22.69 -16.70
CA ARG A 13 7.20 23.00 -15.94
C ARG A 13 7.18 22.18 -14.64
N PRO A 14 8.28 21.55 -14.21
CA PRO A 14 8.31 20.83 -12.95
C PRO A 14 7.97 21.78 -11.80
N ARG A 15 6.82 21.55 -11.14
CA ARG A 15 6.35 22.32 -9.99
C ARG A 15 7.30 22.12 -8.81
N GLY A 16 7.67 23.22 -8.16
CA GLY A 16 8.15 23.21 -6.76
C GLY A 16 9.64 23.40 -6.51
N ARG A 17 10.30 24.43 -7.05
CA ARG A 17 11.60 24.85 -6.51
C ARG A 17 11.55 26.30 -6.03
N PRO A 18 11.77 26.60 -4.74
CA PRO A 18 11.88 27.97 -4.27
C PRO A 18 12.95 28.71 -5.07
N ARG A 19 12.67 29.94 -5.48
CA ARG A 19 13.70 30.83 -6.00
C ARG A 19 14.56 31.24 -4.80
N THR A 20 15.81 30.80 -4.75
CA THR A 20 16.79 31.46 -3.89
C THR A 20 17.02 32.86 -4.44
N SER A 21 16.50 33.88 -3.77
CA SER A 21 16.82 35.28 -4.04
C SER A 21 18.28 35.54 -3.64
N GLY A 22 19.06 36.14 -4.55
CA GLY A 22 20.46 36.47 -4.31
C GLY A 22 21.12 37.08 -5.54
N SER A 23 22.37 37.52 -5.41
CA SER A 23 23.13 38.21 -6.47
C SER A 23 24.19 37.35 -7.14
N SER A 24 24.49 36.15 -6.62
CA SER A 24 25.54 35.30 -7.18
C SER A 24 25.02 34.44 -8.33
N HIS A 25 25.66 34.49 -9.50
CA HIS A 25 25.33 33.67 -10.66
C HIS A 25 25.89 32.25 -10.54
N CYS A 26 25.05 31.23 -10.74
CA CYS A 26 25.49 29.84 -10.82
C CYS A 26 25.74 29.42 -12.27
N ASP A 27 26.99 29.11 -12.60
CA ASP A 27 27.40 28.79 -13.97
C ASP A 27 26.81 27.45 -14.47
N ARG A 28 26.50 26.51 -13.56
CA ARG A 28 25.83 25.24 -13.92
C ARG A 28 24.35 25.35 -14.32
N CYS A 29 23.58 26.25 -13.69
CA CYS A 29 22.12 26.31 -13.93
C CYS A 29 21.60 27.67 -14.39
N GLY A 30 22.47 28.67 -14.52
CA GLY A 30 22.14 30.04 -14.91
C GLY A 30 21.28 30.80 -13.89
N ARG A 31 21.04 30.24 -12.69
CA ARG A 31 20.16 30.86 -11.68
C ARG A 31 20.98 31.68 -10.70
N LEU A 32 20.37 32.76 -10.24
CA LEU A 32 20.87 33.52 -9.10
C LEU A 32 20.69 32.72 -7.79
N ALA A 33 21.67 32.85 -6.90
CA ALA A 33 21.70 32.25 -5.58
C ALA A 33 22.23 33.26 -4.55
N GLY A 34 21.83 33.10 -3.29
CA GLY A 34 22.36 33.93 -2.19
C GLY A 34 23.86 33.73 -1.94
N LYS A 35 24.36 32.52 -2.17
CA LYS A 35 25.78 32.17 -2.05
C LYS A 35 26.15 30.99 -2.96
N LEU A 36 27.35 31.05 -3.54
CA LEU A 36 27.97 29.91 -4.23
C LEU A 36 28.62 28.98 -3.22
N ARG A 37 28.37 27.68 -3.39
CA ARG A 37 28.86 26.66 -2.48
C ARG A 37 30.30 26.26 -2.75
N THR A 38 30.67 26.18 -4.03
CA THR A 38 32.02 25.84 -4.47
C THR A 38 32.31 26.46 -5.83
N ARG A 39 33.58 26.48 -6.21
CA ARG A 39 34.03 26.74 -7.59
C ARG A 39 34.71 25.47 -8.11
N TRP A 40 34.18 24.92 -9.20
CA TRP A 40 34.78 23.81 -9.94
C TRP A 40 35.27 24.33 -11.29
N PRO A 41 35.92 23.51 -12.13
CA PRO A 41 36.47 23.99 -13.41
C PRO A 41 35.45 24.63 -14.36
N GLU A 42 34.17 24.29 -14.24
CA GLU A 42 33.05 24.91 -14.95
C GLU A 42 32.56 26.25 -14.37
N GLY A 43 33.12 26.71 -13.25
CA GLY A 43 32.76 27.96 -12.58
C GLY A 43 32.12 27.82 -11.20
N GLY A 44 31.38 28.85 -10.81
CA GLY A 44 30.67 28.98 -9.55
C GLY A 44 29.39 28.15 -9.49
N ILE A 45 29.28 27.30 -8.47
CA ILE A 45 28.17 26.35 -8.33
C ILE A 45 27.33 26.69 -7.09
N CYS A 46 26.03 26.86 -7.25
CA CYS A 46 25.10 27.04 -6.12
C CYS A 46 24.92 25.73 -5.32
N GLY A 47 24.53 25.84 -4.05
CA GLY A 47 24.39 24.67 -3.17
C GLY A 47 23.46 23.59 -3.72
N THR A 48 22.42 24.00 -4.42
CA THR A 48 21.46 23.12 -5.06
C THR A 48 22.05 22.31 -6.22
N CYS A 49 22.84 22.96 -7.08
CA CYS A 49 23.55 22.30 -8.17
C CYS A 49 24.64 21.36 -7.64
N PHE A 50 25.33 21.78 -6.58
CA PHE A 50 26.30 20.95 -5.88
C PHE A 50 25.65 19.66 -5.33
N HIS A 51 24.54 19.76 -4.59
CA HIS A 51 23.84 18.58 -4.05
C HIS A 51 23.35 17.62 -5.14
N HIS A 52 22.89 18.15 -6.28
CA HIS A 52 22.54 17.31 -7.42
C HIS A 52 23.76 16.61 -8.01
N ALA A 53 24.88 17.33 -8.14
CA ALA A 53 26.14 16.80 -8.66
C ALA A 53 26.63 15.60 -7.86
N VAL A 54 26.78 15.79 -6.55
CA VAL A 54 27.37 14.79 -5.64
C VAL A 54 26.45 13.61 -5.35
N ARG A 55 25.18 13.67 -5.78
CA ARG A 55 24.22 12.56 -5.71
C ARG A 55 23.99 11.87 -7.05
N THR A 56 24.61 12.36 -8.13
CA THR A 56 24.52 11.71 -9.44
C THR A 56 25.54 10.58 -9.49
N ILE A 57 25.05 9.35 -9.61
CA ILE A 57 25.87 8.14 -9.78
C ILE A 57 25.62 7.57 -11.18
N GLY A 58 26.67 7.12 -11.84
CA GLY A 58 26.56 6.42 -13.13
C GLY A 58 27.93 6.13 -13.74
N ALA A 59 27.93 5.67 -14.98
CA ALA A 59 29.16 5.51 -15.76
C ALA A 59 29.68 6.88 -16.23
N CYS A 60 30.94 7.18 -15.94
CA CYS A 60 31.58 8.41 -16.37
C CYS A 60 31.64 8.47 -17.89
N GLY A 61 31.16 9.56 -18.48
CA GLY A 61 31.15 9.72 -19.92
C GLY A 61 32.52 9.52 -20.54
N ARG A 62 33.61 10.01 -19.92
CA ARG A 62 34.98 9.97 -20.48
C ARG A 62 35.73 8.66 -20.23
N CYS A 63 35.84 8.18 -18.98
CA CYS A 63 36.63 6.99 -18.64
C CYS A 63 35.82 5.71 -18.42
N GLY A 64 34.48 5.75 -18.50
CA GLY A 64 33.60 4.60 -18.28
C GLY A 64 33.47 4.13 -16.83
N ALA A 65 34.31 4.61 -15.90
CA ALA A 65 34.26 4.22 -14.49
C ALA A 65 32.90 4.56 -13.87
N HIS A 66 32.31 3.60 -13.14
CA HIS A 66 31.04 3.79 -12.46
C HIS A 66 31.26 4.40 -11.07
N GLY A 67 30.64 5.55 -10.79
CA GLY A 67 30.85 6.28 -9.54
C GLY A 67 30.12 7.61 -9.49
N MET A 68 30.56 8.51 -8.60
CA MET A 68 30.01 9.86 -8.53
C MET A 68 30.41 10.65 -9.77
N LEU A 69 29.43 11.34 -10.37
CA LEU A 69 29.61 12.16 -11.56
C LEU A 69 29.37 13.65 -11.27
N PRO A 70 30.21 14.28 -10.42
CA PRO A 70 29.99 15.66 -10.03
C PRO A 70 30.27 16.64 -11.18
N GLY A 71 31.13 16.29 -12.13
CA GLY A 71 31.52 17.15 -13.24
C GLY A 71 30.52 17.13 -14.39
N LEU A 72 30.51 18.23 -15.13
CA LEU A 72 29.70 18.39 -16.34
C LEU A 72 30.57 18.97 -17.46
N ASP A 73 30.41 18.42 -18.67
CA ASP A 73 31.00 18.94 -19.90
C ASP A 73 29.92 18.90 -20.99
N GLY A 74 29.31 20.05 -21.27
CA GLY A 74 28.05 20.12 -22.02
C GLY A 74 26.95 19.31 -21.32
N GLU A 75 26.44 18.28 -21.99
CA GLU A 75 25.46 17.33 -21.40
C GLU A 75 26.13 16.09 -20.78
N ARG A 76 27.44 15.90 -20.98
CA ARG A 76 28.17 14.71 -20.54
C ARG A 76 28.47 14.80 -19.05
N ARG A 77 28.11 13.76 -18.30
CA ARG A 77 28.42 13.61 -16.87
C ARG A 77 29.81 13.01 -16.68
N LEU A 78 30.66 13.64 -15.87
CA LEU A 78 32.06 13.27 -15.67
C LEU A 78 32.38 12.98 -14.20
N CYS A 79 33.25 12.00 -13.96
CA CYS A 79 33.79 11.75 -12.63
C CYS A 79 34.72 12.89 -12.18
N ARG A 80 35.01 12.95 -10.87
CA ARG A 80 35.86 13.98 -10.26
C ARG A 80 37.20 14.15 -10.99
N ARG A 81 37.88 13.03 -11.28
CA ARG A 81 39.19 13.01 -11.96
C ARG A 81 39.10 13.56 -13.39
N CYS A 82 38.15 13.09 -14.18
CA CYS A 82 38.00 13.51 -15.58
C CYS A 82 37.57 14.97 -15.73
N ALA A 83 36.85 15.51 -14.73
CA ALA A 83 36.41 16.89 -14.69
C ALA A 83 37.43 17.84 -14.06
N GLY A 84 38.59 17.36 -13.57
CA GLY A 84 39.59 18.19 -12.90
C GLY A 84 39.13 18.77 -11.56
N ILE A 85 38.15 18.13 -10.89
CA ILE A 85 37.64 18.60 -9.60
C ILE A 85 38.58 18.12 -8.50
N THR A 86 39.18 19.06 -7.75
CA THR A 86 40.10 18.75 -6.64
C THR A 86 39.42 18.77 -5.27
N THR A 87 38.13 19.12 -5.20
CA THR A 87 37.37 19.08 -3.95
C THR A 87 37.43 17.69 -3.34
N ASP A 88 37.83 17.62 -2.07
CA ASP A 88 37.77 16.39 -1.30
C ASP A 88 36.30 15.98 -1.09
N LEU A 89 35.96 14.81 -1.62
CA LEU A 89 34.66 14.17 -1.51
C LEU A 89 34.83 12.71 -1.07
N ASP A 90 36.01 12.34 -0.57
CA ASP A 90 36.29 11.00 -0.10
C ASP A 90 35.92 10.93 1.39
N CYS A 91 35.09 9.97 1.78
CA CYS A 91 34.79 9.76 3.19
C CYS A 91 36.06 9.32 3.94
N HIS A 92 36.47 10.07 4.96
CA HIS A 92 37.72 9.76 5.69
C HIS A 92 37.67 8.45 6.49
N ARG A 93 36.49 7.84 6.67
CA ARG A 93 36.34 6.53 7.34
C ARG A 93 36.20 5.37 6.36
N CYS A 94 35.31 5.48 5.38
CA CYS A 94 34.99 4.37 4.48
C CYS A 94 35.62 4.49 3.09
N GLY A 95 36.29 5.60 2.78
CA GLY A 95 36.92 5.86 1.49
C GLY A 95 35.96 6.09 0.32
N CYS A 96 34.64 5.91 0.51
CA CYS A 96 33.68 6.11 -0.58
C CYS A 96 33.57 7.58 -0.98
N GLU A 97 33.50 7.84 -2.29
CA GLU A 97 33.18 9.16 -2.83
C GLU A 97 31.72 9.53 -2.50
N ALA A 98 31.51 10.52 -1.63
CA ALA A 98 30.21 11.00 -1.20
C ALA A 98 30.28 12.47 -0.70
N GLU A 99 29.16 13.19 -0.71
CA GLU A 99 29.07 14.46 0.02
C GLU A 99 29.43 14.25 1.50
N HIS A 100 30.38 15.04 2.00
CA HIS A 100 30.64 15.09 3.44
C HIS A 100 29.42 15.64 4.18
N TYR A 101 28.90 14.84 5.10
CA TYR A 101 27.78 15.19 5.96
C TYR A 101 28.25 15.92 7.22
N GLN A 102 29.30 15.41 7.86
CA GLN A 102 29.88 16.01 9.07
C GLN A 102 31.36 15.64 9.17
N ARG A 103 32.23 16.65 9.36
CA ARG A 103 33.67 16.48 9.66
C ARG A 103 34.39 15.45 8.74
N GLY A 104 34.22 15.53 7.42
CA GLY A 104 34.86 14.61 6.46
C GLY A 104 34.20 13.22 6.33
N LEU A 105 33.13 12.94 7.08
CA LEU A 105 32.40 11.68 7.00
C LEU A 105 31.21 11.78 6.04
N CYS A 106 30.96 10.71 5.28
CA CYS A 106 29.74 10.59 4.51
C CYS A 106 28.51 10.42 5.41
N ALA A 107 27.31 10.68 4.87
CA ALA A 107 26.04 10.59 5.61
C ALA A 107 25.84 9.22 6.30
N ARG A 108 26.30 8.13 5.68
CA ARG A 108 26.20 6.76 6.23
C ARG A 108 27.12 6.53 7.43
N CYS A 109 28.37 6.98 7.38
CA CYS A 109 29.31 6.84 8.50
C CYS A 109 28.88 7.70 9.68
N ALA A 110 28.47 8.94 9.43
CA ALA A 110 27.92 9.81 10.46
C ALA A 110 26.63 9.22 11.07
N LEU A 111 25.76 8.63 10.24
CA LEU A 111 24.55 7.96 10.72
C LEU A 111 24.86 6.78 11.65
N ARG A 112 25.89 6.00 11.33
CA ARG A 112 26.30 4.87 12.16
C ARG A 112 26.75 5.32 13.55
N ASP A 113 27.55 6.38 13.63
CA ASP A 113 27.98 6.93 14.93
C ASP A 113 26.78 7.42 15.74
N ASP A 114 25.90 8.18 15.10
CA ASP A 114 24.69 8.70 15.72
C ASP A 114 23.75 7.60 16.23
N LEU A 115 23.54 6.54 15.45
CA LEU A 115 22.68 5.42 15.83
C LEU A 115 23.33 4.57 16.93
N THR A 116 24.65 4.36 16.86
CA THR A 116 25.38 3.61 17.90
C THR A 116 25.30 4.35 19.23
N ALA A 117 25.50 5.67 19.24
CA ALA A 117 25.37 6.47 20.45
C ALA A 117 23.93 6.45 21.03
N LEU A 118 22.92 6.29 20.18
CA LEU A 118 21.51 6.27 20.58
C LEU A 118 21.05 4.89 21.08
N LEU A 119 21.49 3.81 20.41
CA LEU A 119 21.04 2.44 20.59
C LEU A 119 21.99 1.59 21.44
N ALA A 120 23.21 2.06 21.70
CA ALA A 120 24.21 1.36 22.49
C ALA A 120 25.00 2.38 23.35
N PRO A 121 24.32 3.14 24.24
CA PRO A 121 24.96 4.25 24.96
C PRO A 121 25.94 3.83 26.06
N ALA A 122 25.72 2.66 26.69
CA ALA A 122 26.48 2.23 27.88
C ALA A 122 27.29 0.94 27.66
N ALA A 123 26.95 0.16 26.65
CA ALA A 123 27.55 -1.14 26.37
C ALA A 123 27.57 -1.39 24.86
N PRO A 124 28.39 -2.33 24.36
CA PRO A 124 28.33 -2.77 22.97
C PRO A 124 26.91 -3.21 22.58
N PRO A 125 26.44 -2.93 21.35
CA PRO A 125 25.11 -3.31 20.92
C PRO A 125 24.94 -4.83 20.96
N THR A 126 23.78 -5.28 21.44
CA THR A 126 23.38 -6.69 21.30
C THR A 126 23.26 -7.05 19.80
N PRO A 127 23.32 -8.34 19.42
CA PRO A 127 23.24 -8.72 18.01
C PRO A 127 22.03 -8.14 17.25
N PRO A 128 20.79 -8.16 17.80
CA PRO A 128 19.63 -7.55 17.12
C PRO A 128 19.76 -6.03 16.93
N ILE A 129 20.36 -5.34 17.91
CA ILE A 129 20.58 -3.89 17.82
C ILE A 129 21.69 -3.56 16.82
N SER A 130 22.75 -4.36 16.75
CA SER A 130 23.82 -4.22 15.77
C SER A 130 23.29 -4.41 14.34
N GLU A 131 22.40 -5.39 14.15
CA GLU A 131 21.72 -5.63 12.89
C GLU A 131 20.77 -4.47 12.53
N LEU A 132 19.99 -3.93 13.49
CA LEU A 132 19.17 -2.74 13.27
C LEU A 132 20.00 -1.54 12.80
N ILE A 133 21.15 -1.27 13.44
CA ILE A 133 22.08 -0.20 13.02
C ILE A 133 22.55 -0.45 11.59
N THR A 134 22.90 -1.69 11.26
CA THR A 134 23.37 -2.09 9.93
C THR A 134 22.30 -1.86 8.87
N VAL A 135 21.08 -2.32 9.12
CA VAL A 135 19.90 -2.12 8.26
C VAL A 135 19.63 -0.63 8.01
N LEU A 136 19.57 0.18 9.06
CA LEU A 136 19.29 1.62 8.94
C LEU A 136 20.40 2.37 8.21
N CYS A 137 21.65 1.92 8.31
CA CYS A 137 22.78 2.49 7.57
C CYS A 137 22.85 2.00 6.11
N GLY A 138 22.33 0.80 5.83
CA GLY A 138 22.37 0.14 4.52
C GLY A 138 21.44 0.75 3.47
N VAL A 139 20.55 1.66 3.87
CA VAL A 139 19.58 2.30 2.97
C VAL A 139 20.27 3.10 1.85
N SER A 140 19.58 3.24 0.72
CA SER A 140 20.11 4.03 -0.41
C SER A 140 20.13 5.53 -0.12
N ARG A 141 19.28 6.02 0.79
CA ARG A 141 19.20 7.43 1.19
C ARG A 141 19.32 7.63 2.71
N PRO A 142 20.56 7.62 3.26
CA PRO A 142 20.81 7.77 4.71
C PRO A 142 20.28 9.09 5.31
N GLU A 143 20.17 10.16 4.52
CA GLU A 143 19.68 11.45 5.00
C GLU A 143 18.21 11.40 5.44
N SER A 144 17.42 10.48 4.88
CA SER A 144 16.04 10.26 5.31
C SER A 144 16.00 9.68 6.72
N ILE A 145 16.93 8.79 7.07
CA ILE A 145 17.03 8.21 8.42
C ILE A 145 17.54 9.25 9.42
N HIS A 146 18.49 10.10 9.02
CA HIS A 146 18.91 11.27 9.82
C HIS A 146 17.73 12.18 10.17
N THR A 147 16.84 12.42 9.22
CA THR A 147 15.63 13.24 9.46
C THR A 147 14.64 12.49 10.34
N TRP A 148 14.37 11.23 10.06
CA TRP A 148 13.43 10.39 10.80
C TRP A 148 13.82 10.20 12.27
N LYS A 149 15.09 9.88 12.56
CA LYS A 149 15.57 9.66 13.94
C LYS A 149 15.52 10.90 14.83
N ARG A 150 15.42 12.09 14.23
CA ARG A 150 15.29 13.36 14.97
C ARG A 150 13.87 13.61 15.47
N HIS A 151 12.86 12.92 14.92
CA HIS A 151 11.49 13.06 15.38
C HIS A 151 11.38 12.63 16.85
N PRO A 152 10.78 13.42 17.76
CA PRO A 152 10.81 13.16 19.21
C PRO A 152 10.33 11.75 19.58
N SER A 153 9.21 11.30 19.03
CA SER A 153 8.68 9.95 19.30
C SER A 153 9.59 8.84 18.80
N VAL A 154 10.25 9.03 17.66
CA VAL A 154 11.18 8.02 17.09
C VAL A 154 12.45 7.97 17.94
N ARG A 155 12.97 9.14 18.32
CA ARG A 155 14.12 9.24 19.21
C ARG A 155 13.85 8.54 20.54
N ALA A 156 12.68 8.78 21.15
CA ALA A 156 12.29 8.14 22.40
C ALA A 156 12.23 6.60 22.26
N LEU A 157 11.66 6.08 21.16
CA LEU A 157 11.63 4.64 20.91
C LEU A 157 13.03 4.04 20.73
N LEU A 158 13.87 4.65 19.90
CA LEU A 158 15.23 4.15 19.67
C LEU A 158 16.10 4.24 20.93
N SER A 159 16.01 5.34 21.70
CA SER A 159 16.68 5.44 23.00
C SER A 159 16.15 4.42 23.99
N GLY A 160 14.84 4.15 23.98
CA GLY A 160 14.19 3.17 24.84
C GLY A 160 14.66 1.74 24.55
N LEU A 161 14.86 1.40 23.28
CA LEU A 161 15.48 0.14 22.87
C LEU A 161 16.95 0.07 23.33
N GLY A 162 17.69 1.17 23.22
CA GLY A 162 19.11 1.21 23.54
C GLY A 162 19.44 1.17 25.04
N ASN A 163 18.58 1.72 25.89
CA ASN A 163 18.74 1.73 27.35
C ASN A 163 17.96 0.61 28.05
N GLY A 164 17.19 -0.20 27.32
CA GLY A 164 16.41 -1.32 27.84
C GLY A 164 15.07 -0.95 28.48
N THR A 165 14.64 0.31 28.47
CA THR A 165 13.29 0.70 28.95
C THR A 165 12.16 0.24 28.04
N LEU A 166 12.47 -0.08 26.78
CA LEU A 166 11.56 -0.72 25.84
C LEU A 166 12.16 -2.06 25.42
N ALA A 167 11.51 -3.16 25.78
CA ALA A 167 11.92 -4.48 25.33
C ALA A 167 11.67 -4.67 23.82
N LEU A 168 12.51 -5.47 23.16
CA LEU A 168 12.38 -5.78 21.74
C LEU A 168 11.39 -6.94 21.54
N ASP A 169 10.12 -6.70 21.87
CA ASP A 169 9.04 -7.66 21.70
C ASP A 169 7.73 -6.97 21.30
N HIS A 170 6.71 -7.76 20.94
CA HIS A 170 5.44 -7.19 20.48
C HIS A 170 4.63 -6.54 21.59
N GLU A 171 4.74 -7.05 22.82
CA GLU A 171 3.96 -6.62 23.99
C GLU A 171 4.41 -5.24 24.47
N ALA A 172 5.72 -5.03 24.56
CA ALA A 172 6.33 -3.75 24.89
C ALA A 172 5.92 -2.66 23.89
N PHE A 173 5.83 -2.99 22.60
CA PHE A 173 5.33 -2.04 21.60
C PHE A 173 3.81 -1.83 21.66
N ASP A 174 3.02 -2.80 22.17
CA ASP A 174 1.58 -2.63 22.38
C ASP A 174 1.29 -1.71 23.57
N GLN A 175 2.15 -1.77 24.61
CA GLN A 175 2.09 -0.92 25.79
C GLN A 175 2.65 0.48 25.54
N ALA A 176 3.62 0.63 24.61
CA ALA A 176 4.12 1.93 24.19
C ALA A 176 2.96 2.78 23.64
N SER A 177 2.88 4.04 24.04
CA SER A 177 1.80 4.96 23.65
C SER A 177 1.56 4.91 22.14
N GLY A 178 0.40 4.35 21.76
CA GLY A 178 0.11 3.97 20.38
C GLY A 178 0.29 5.12 19.39
N GLY A 179 0.78 4.82 18.19
CA GLY A 179 1.00 5.86 17.18
C GLY A 179 1.65 5.36 15.91
N GLN A 180 1.70 6.23 14.90
CA GLN A 180 2.30 5.90 13.60
C GLN A 180 3.80 5.58 13.71
N ALA A 181 4.52 6.24 14.64
CA ALA A 181 5.95 6.02 14.86
C ALA A 181 6.25 4.62 15.41
N VAL A 182 5.47 4.14 16.39
CA VAL A 182 5.59 2.80 16.99
C VAL A 182 5.36 1.74 15.91
N GLU A 183 4.28 1.87 15.16
CA GLU A 183 3.92 0.91 14.11
C GLU A 183 4.91 0.91 12.95
N HIS A 184 5.44 2.09 12.59
CA HIS A 184 6.48 2.18 11.56
C HIS A 184 7.77 1.47 11.99
N LEU A 185 8.21 1.67 13.24
CA LEU A 185 9.38 0.99 13.78
C LEU A 185 9.13 -0.52 13.91
N ARG A 186 7.97 -0.93 14.39
CA ARG A 186 7.57 -2.34 14.48
C ARG A 186 7.56 -3.02 13.11
N ASP A 187 6.93 -2.41 12.11
CA ASP A 187 6.91 -2.94 10.75
C ASP A 187 8.33 -3.05 10.17
N LEU A 188 9.22 -2.10 10.49
CA LEU A 188 10.64 -2.16 10.13
C LEU A 188 11.35 -3.34 10.80
N LEU A 189 11.17 -3.54 12.10
CA LEU A 189 11.78 -4.65 12.82
C LEU A 189 11.28 -6.01 12.32
N VAL A 190 9.98 -6.15 12.05
CA VAL A 190 9.40 -7.38 11.48
C VAL A 190 9.90 -7.64 10.06
N HIS A 191 10.03 -6.60 9.23
CA HIS A 191 10.49 -6.76 7.84
C HIS A 191 11.96 -7.20 7.73
N HIS A 192 12.78 -6.85 8.72
CA HIS A 192 14.20 -7.26 8.78
C HIS A 192 14.41 -8.41 9.77
N ASP A 193 13.37 -9.18 10.10
CA ASP A 193 13.43 -10.37 10.97
C ASP A 193 13.98 -10.15 12.39
N LEU A 194 14.04 -8.89 12.83
CA LEU A 194 14.46 -8.49 14.19
C LEU A 194 13.33 -8.67 15.23
N LEU A 195 12.11 -8.82 14.76
CA LEU A 195 10.93 -9.12 15.57
C LEU A 195 10.09 -10.18 14.85
N PRO A 196 9.58 -11.21 15.55
CA PRO A 196 8.78 -12.26 14.90
C PRO A 196 7.60 -11.71 14.11
N HIS A 197 7.23 -12.37 13.02
CA HIS A 197 6.04 -11.97 12.27
C HIS A 197 4.77 -12.06 13.13
N ARG A 198 4.02 -10.96 13.21
CA ARG A 198 2.70 -10.89 13.84
C ARG A 198 1.73 -10.16 12.91
N ASP A 199 0.60 -10.80 12.62
CA ASP A 199 -0.42 -10.15 11.80
C ASP A 199 -1.08 -9.01 12.58
N ARG A 200 -0.89 -7.79 12.05
CA ARG A 200 -1.36 -6.55 12.68
C ARG A 200 -2.87 -6.45 12.76
N ASP A 201 -3.59 -6.97 11.77
CA ASP A 201 -5.05 -6.86 11.71
C ASP A 201 -5.69 -7.84 12.70
N LEU A 202 -5.13 -9.03 12.87
CA LEU A 202 -5.51 -9.97 13.91
C LEU A 202 -5.23 -9.42 15.30
N ALA A 203 -4.02 -8.93 15.56
CA ALA A 203 -3.66 -8.36 16.87
C ALA A 203 -4.60 -7.20 17.27
N ARG A 204 -4.88 -6.30 16.33
CA ARG A 204 -5.84 -5.19 16.54
C ARG A 204 -7.29 -5.66 16.67
N PHE A 205 -7.63 -6.81 16.09
CA PHE A 205 -8.95 -7.39 16.22
C PHE A 205 -9.13 -8.04 17.59
N GLU A 206 -8.12 -8.78 18.08
CA GLU A 206 -8.08 -9.38 19.42
C GLU A 206 -8.19 -8.28 20.50
N ASN A 207 -7.32 -7.27 20.47
CA ASN A 207 -7.38 -6.15 21.44
C ASN A 207 -8.73 -5.40 21.39
N TRP A 208 -9.30 -5.23 20.20
CA TRP A 208 -10.62 -4.61 20.05
C TRP A 208 -11.74 -5.49 20.61
N LEU A 209 -11.65 -6.82 20.43
CA LEU A 209 -12.64 -7.76 20.95
C LEU A 209 -12.59 -7.77 22.48
N ASP A 210 -11.40 -7.81 23.08
CA ASP A 210 -11.21 -7.81 24.53
C ASP A 210 -11.78 -6.55 25.17
N ALA A 211 -11.49 -5.37 24.58
CA ALA A 211 -12.09 -4.11 25.02
C ALA A 211 -13.63 -4.14 24.88
N ARG A 212 -14.14 -4.62 23.74
CA ARG A 212 -15.58 -4.67 23.48
C ARG A 212 -16.32 -5.60 24.45
N LEU A 213 -15.74 -6.75 24.77
CA LEU A 213 -16.29 -7.69 25.74
C LEU A 213 -16.23 -7.12 27.15
N SER A 214 -15.14 -6.43 27.50
CA SER A 214 -14.99 -5.77 28.81
C SER A 214 -16.05 -4.68 29.04
N ASP A 215 -16.39 -3.91 28.01
CA ASP A 215 -17.45 -2.89 28.04
C ASP A 215 -18.87 -3.47 28.07
N THR A 216 -19.04 -4.77 27.82
CA THR A 216 -20.35 -5.43 27.79
C THR A 216 -20.69 -6.00 29.17
N PRO A 217 -21.91 -5.74 29.71
CA PRO A 217 -22.35 -6.31 30.98
C PRO A 217 -22.18 -7.84 31.02
N ALA A 218 -21.84 -8.38 32.18
CA ALA A 218 -21.60 -9.80 32.38
C ALA A 218 -22.91 -10.62 32.42
N THR A 219 -23.63 -10.65 31.31
CA THR A 219 -24.88 -11.41 31.11
C THR A 219 -24.67 -12.60 30.16
N TRP A 220 -25.70 -13.43 29.99
CA TRP A 220 -25.71 -14.54 29.02
C TRP A 220 -25.36 -14.07 27.60
N ALA A 221 -25.71 -12.83 27.26
CA ALA A 221 -25.40 -12.20 25.97
C ALA A 221 -23.90 -12.06 25.73
N ARG A 222 -23.12 -11.68 26.76
CA ARG A 222 -21.66 -11.55 26.66
C ARG A 222 -21.00 -12.89 26.40
N GLN A 223 -21.35 -13.92 27.19
CA GLN A 223 -20.77 -15.27 27.04
C GLN A 223 -21.02 -15.83 25.63
N LEU A 224 -22.24 -15.65 25.12
CA LEU A 224 -22.61 -16.11 23.79
C LEU A 224 -21.86 -15.36 22.67
N LEU A 225 -21.71 -14.04 22.82
CA LEU A 225 -20.96 -13.21 21.87
C LEU A 225 -19.48 -13.58 21.85
N GLU A 226 -18.87 -13.76 23.03
CA GLU A 226 -17.48 -14.19 23.19
C GLU A 226 -17.23 -15.56 22.56
N GLN A 227 -18.12 -16.53 22.82
CA GLN A 227 -18.06 -17.85 22.21
C GLN A 227 -18.10 -17.75 20.68
N TYR A 228 -19.04 -16.99 20.12
CA TYR A 228 -19.12 -16.82 18.67
C TYR A 228 -17.86 -16.13 18.11
N ALA A 229 -17.42 -15.02 18.71
CA ALA A 229 -16.27 -14.27 18.22
C ALA A 229 -14.98 -15.12 18.23
N THR A 230 -14.74 -15.88 19.29
CA THR A 230 -13.55 -16.71 19.46
C THR A 230 -13.56 -17.91 18.52
N TRP A 231 -14.63 -18.71 18.53
CA TRP A 231 -14.66 -19.97 17.80
C TRP A 231 -14.95 -19.80 16.31
N HIS A 232 -15.66 -18.73 15.92
CA HIS A 232 -15.98 -18.45 14.53
C HIS A 232 -15.00 -17.46 13.89
N HIS A 233 -14.92 -16.23 14.41
CA HIS A 233 -14.17 -15.16 13.75
C HIS A 233 -12.65 -15.32 13.90
N ILE A 234 -12.14 -15.49 15.13
CA ILE A 234 -10.69 -15.64 15.34
C ILE A 234 -10.16 -16.86 14.59
N ARG A 235 -10.81 -18.02 14.74
CA ARG A 235 -10.40 -19.25 14.02
C ARG A 235 -10.34 -19.04 12.51
N GLN A 236 -11.34 -18.37 11.93
CA GLN A 236 -11.38 -18.15 10.49
C GLN A 236 -10.34 -17.13 10.02
N ILE A 237 -10.08 -16.08 10.80
CA ILE A 237 -9.04 -15.09 10.51
C ILE A 237 -7.67 -15.77 10.55
N ARG A 238 -7.36 -16.53 11.62
CA ARG A 238 -6.12 -17.32 11.74
C ARG A 238 -5.95 -18.30 10.57
N GLY A 239 -7.02 -19.00 10.19
CA GLY A 239 -7.00 -19.91 9.04
C GLY A 239 -6.75 -19.23 7.69
N ARG A 240 -7.08 -17.94 7.54
CA ARG A 240 -6.77 -17.15 6.33
C ARG A 240 -5.32 -16.64 6.34
N ILE A 241 -4.85 -16.17 7.50
CA ILE A 241 -3.46 -15.76 7.69
C ILE A 241 -2.52 -16.93 7.38
N GLY A 242 -2.83 -18.13 7.88
CA GLY A 242 -2.06 -19.34 7.57
C GLY A 242 -2.03 -19.72 6.09
N ARG A 243 -2.91 -19.15 5.25
CA ARG A 243 -2.92 -19.29 3.79
C ARG A 243 -2.34 -18.07 3.06
N GLY A 244 -1.75 -17.12 3.78
CA GLY A 244 -1.22 -15.87 3.22
C GLY A 244 -2.28 -14.94 2.62
N GLN A 245 -3.54 -15.04 3.06
CA GLN A 245 -4.63 -14.24 2.52
C GLN A 245 -4.82 -12.94 3.31
N ASP A 246 -5.11 -11.84 2.61
CA ASP A 246 -5.52 -10.58 3.24
C ASP A 246 -6.78 -10.78 4.10
N VAL A 247 -6.70 -10.31 5.35
CA VAL A 247 -7.76 -10.44 6.36
C VAL A 247 -8.43 -9.13 6.70
N GLY A 248 -7.94 -7.97 6.24
CA GLY A 248 -8.49 -6.66 6.64
C GLY A 248 -9.99 -6.54 6.39
N GLY A 249 -10.44 -6.92 5.19
CA GLY A 249 -11.89 -6.95 4.88
C GLY A 249 -12.70 -7.92 5.73
N ARG A 250 -12.11 -9.06 6.15
CA ARG A 250 -12.78 -10.02 7.03
C ARG A 250 -12.85 -9.51 8.46
N VAL A 251 -11.81 -8.84 8.95
CA VAL A 251 -11.78 -8.18 10.26
C VAL A 251 -12.86 -7.11 10.34
N HIS A 252 -12.98 -6.23 9.34
CA HIS A 252 -14.04 -5.22 9.31
C HIS A 252 -15.44 -5.83 9.36
N LEU A 253 -15.69 -6.87 8.56
CA LEU A 253 -16.97 -7.58 8.57
C LEU A 253 -17.24 -8.24 9.93
N ALA A 254 -16.23 -8.87 10.54
CA ALA A 254 -16.34 -9.46 11.86
C ALA A 254 -16.68 -8.42 12.93
N LYS A 255 -16.02 -7.25 12.93
CA LYS A 255 -16.34 -6.15 13.85
C LYS A 255 -17.79 -5.68 13.70
N GLN A 256 -18.24 -5.52 12.45
CA GLN A 256 -19.62 -5.12 12.15
C GLN A 256 -20.62 -6.19 12.62
N GLU A 257 -20.35 -7.47 12.33
CA GLU A 257 -21.19 -8.58 12.72
C GLU A 257 -21.30 -8.70 14.24
N ILE A 258 -20.18 -8.69 14.97
CA ILE A 258 -20.12 -8.69 16.44
C ILE A 258 -20.89 -7.50 17.02
N THR A 259 -20.78 -6.32 16.42
CA THR A 259 -21.50 -5.12 16.87
C THR A 259 -23.01 -5.28 16.74
N GLU A 260 -23.51 -5.75 15.58
CA GLU A 260 -24.94 -5.95 15.37
C GLU A 260 -25.50 -7.12 16.18
N ILE A 261 -24.72 -8.19 16.40
CA ILE A 261 -25.09 -9.28 17.32
C ILE A 261 -25.24 -8.73 18.73
N GLY A 262 -24.27 -7.96 19.22
CA GLY A 262 -24.36 -7.34 20.55
C GLY A 262 -25.62 -6.51 20.73
N ARG A 263 -26.03 -5.76 19.69
CA ARG A 263 -27.30 -5.00 19.70
C ARG A 263 -28.54 -5.88 19.69
N LEU A 264 -28.53 -7.00 18.97
CA LEU A 264 -29.63 -7.97 19.00
C LEU A 264 -29.76 -8.59 20.39
N LEU A 265 -28.65 -9.02 20.98
CA LEU A 265 -28.66 -9.69 22.28
C LEU A 265 -29.08 -8.72 23.38
N ALA A 266 -28.58 -7.48 23.39
CA ALA A 266 -29.04 -6.45 24.31
C ALA A 266 -30.54 -6.14 24.16
N TRP A 267 -31.04 -6.07 22.92
CA TRP A 267 -32.47 -5.82 22.66
C TRP A 267 -33.39 -6.94 23.17
N LEU A 268 -32.88 -8.19 23.20
CA LEU A 268 -33.58 -9.34 23.78
C LEU A 268 -33.51 -9.32 25.31
N ASP A 269 -32.35 -8.98 25.86
CA ASP A 269 -32.11 -8.85 27.31
C ASP A 269 -33.01 -7.78 27.92
N ASP A 270 -33.15 -6.61 27.26
CA ASP A 270 -34.08 -5.53 27.63
C ASP A 270 -35.57 -5.95 27.66
N ARG A 271 -35.90 -7.14 27.15
CA ARG A 271 -37.25 -7.72 27.08
C ARG A 271 -37.35 -9.04 27.86
N ASP A 272 -36.41 -9.27 28.78
CA ASP A 272 -36.33 -10.48 29.61
C ASP A 272 -36.41 -11.79 28.80
N THR A 273 -35.90 -11.77 27.57
CA THR A 273 -35.93 -12.89 26.63
C THR A 273 -34.51 -13.33 26.31
N THR A 274 -34.27 -14.64 26.26
CA THR A 274 -32.98 -15.20 25.81
C THR A 274 -33.03 -15.59 24.33
N LEU A 275 -31.86 -15.74 23.69
CA LEU A 275 -31.82 -16.19 22.30
C LEU A 275 -32.51 -17.55 22.08
N ALA A 276 -32.47 -18.44 23.07
CA ALA A 276 -33.12 -19.74 23.03
C ALA A 276 -34.65 -19.66 22.94
N HIS A 277 -35.25 -18.58 23.44
CA HIS A 277 -36.70 -18.35 23.41
C HIS A 277 -37.13 -17.27 22.40
N CYS A 278 -36.18 -16.78 21.60
CA CYS A 278 -36.46 -15.76 20.60
C CYS A 278 -37.41 -16.30 19.53
N THR A 279 -38.55 -15.62 19.35
CA THR A 279 -39.55 -15.97 18.34
C THR A 279 -39.24 -15.32 16.99
N GLN A 280 -39.76 -15.90 15.89
CA GLN A 280 -39.65 -15.28 14.56
C GLN A 280 -40.22 -13.86 14.54
N ARG A 281 -41.33 -13.62 15.25
CA ARG A 281 -41.97 -12.30 15.36
C ARG A 281 -41.04 -11.27 16.01
N GLN A 282 -40.32 -11.65 17.07
CA GLN A 282 -39.36 -10.77 17.73
C GLN A 282 -38.18 -10.46 16.80
N LEU A 283 -37.65 -11.47 16.10
CA LEU A 283 -36.60 -11.27 15.10
C LEU A 283 -37.05 -10.31 13.99
N ASP A 284 -38.23 -10.52 13.42
CA ASP A 284 -38.75 -9.69 12.32
C ASP A 284 -38.99 -8.24 12.77
N THR A 285 -39.47 -8.05 14.01
CA THR A 285 -39.63 -6.73 14.64
C THR A 285 -38.29 -6.03 14.80
N TRP A 286 -37.28 -6.75 15.26
CA TRP A 286 -35.93 -6.22 15.35
C TRP A 286 -35.33 -5.94 13.96
N LEU A 287 -35.62 -6.74 12.93
CA LEU A 287 -35.09 -6.48 11.60
C LEU A 287 -35.75 -5.27 10.93
N SER A 288 -37.07 -5.09 11.08
CA SER A 288 -37.83 -4.03 10.42
C SER A 288 -37.54 -2.63 10.99
N ALA A 289 -37.30 -2.52 12.29
CA ALA A 289 -37.03 -1.26 12.97
C ALA A 289 -35.58 -0.73 12.78
N GLY A 290 -34.81 -1.29 11.85
CA GLY A 290 -33.37 -1.07 11.80
C GLY A 290 -32.75 -0.90 10.43
N PRO A 291 -31.47 -0.49 10.40
CA PRO A 291 -30.74 -0.36 9.16
C PRO A 291 -30.53 -1.71 8.50
N SER A 292 -30.34 -1.68 7.18
CA SER A 292 -30.08 -2.90 6.39
C SER A 292 -28.82 -3.68 6.81
N THR A 293 -27.95 -3.10 7.65
CA THR A 293 -26.80 -3.77 8.26
C THR A 293 -27.19 -4.86 9.24
N ARG A 294 -28.40 -4.82 9.84
CA ARG A 294 -28.90 -5.89 10.72
C ARG A 294 -28.89 -7.27 10.04
N SER A 295 -28.95 -7.32 8.71
CA SER A 295 -28.85 -8.57 7.94
C SER A 295 -27.51 -9.32 8.06
N VAL A 296 -26.47 -8.73 8.65
CA VAL A 296 -25.19 -9.42 8.86
C VAL A 296 -25.27 -10.52 9.92
N VAL A 297 -26.23 -10.46 10.85
CA VAL A 297 -26.38 -11.45 11.95
C VAL A 297 -26.82 -12.83 11.47
N ARG A 298 -27.09 -13.01 10.17
CA ARG A 298 -27.53 -14.29 9.60
C ARG A 298 -26.60 -15.44 9.93
N SER A 299 -25.29 -15.20 9.83
CA SER A 299 -24.30 -16.26 10.02
C SER A 299 -24.27 -16.70 11.48
N PHE A 300 -24.40 -15.74 12.40
CA PHE A 300 -24.58 -16.00 13.82
C PHE A 300 -25.85 -16.80 14.12
N LEU A 301 -27.03 -16.40 13.61
CA LEU A 301 -28.28 -17.15 13.85
C LEU A 301 -28.19 -18.60 13.36
N ARG A 302 -27.56 -18.81 12.19
CA ARG A 302 -27.30 -20.15 11.65
C ARG A 302 -26.33 -20.95 12.50
N TRP A 303 -25.30 -20.30 13.03
CA TRP A 303 -24.36 -20.92 13.95
C TRP A 303 -25.07 -21.30 15.26
N ALA A 304 -25.82 -20.38 15.87
CA ALA A 304 -26.56 -20.61 17.11
C ALA A 304 -27.57 -21.75 16.97
N TYR A 305 -28.31 -21.82 15.85
CA TYR A 305 -29.21 -22.94 15.56
C TYR A 305 -28.46 -24.29 15.50
N ARG A 306 -27.33 -24.36 14.77
CA ARG A 306 -26.52 -25.60 14.69
C ARG A 306 -26.00 -26.06 16.04
N HIS A 307 -25.71 -25.12 16.94
CA HIS A 307 -25.24 -25.40 18.30
C HIS A 307 -26.39 -25.54 19.32
N ARG A 308 -27.66 -25.56 18.87
CA ARG A 308 -28.85 -25.67 19.73
C ARG A 308 -29.00 -24.54 20.76
N LEU A 309 -28.51 -23.35 20.43
CA LEU A 309 -28.57 -22.13 21.26
C LEU A 309 -29.70 -21.19 20.86
N ALA A 310 -30.33 -21.44 19.70
CA ALA A 310 -31.43 -20.67 19.15
C ALA A 310 -32.42 -21.59 18.43
N PRO A 311 -33.71 -21.24 18.35
CA PRO A 311 -34.66 -21.93 17.48
C PRO A 311 -34.33 -21.68 16.00
N ASN A 312 -35.01 -22.42 15.11
CA ASN A 312 -34.83 -22.24 13.67
C ASN A 312 -35.47 -20.92 13.20
N LEU A 313 -34.69 -19.86 13.19
CA LEU A 313 -35.11 -18.52 12.76
C LEU A 313 -34.82 -18.31 11.27
N ASN A 314 -35.84 -17.92 10.51
CA ASN A 314 -35.72 -17.65 9.09
C ASN A 314 -35.29 -16.19 8.86
N MET A 315 -34.29 -16.02 8.00
CA MET A 315 -33.86 -14.71 7.55
C MET A 315 -33.43 -14.78 6.09
N ALA A 316 -34.10 -14.04 5.21
CA ALA A 316 -33.81 -14.04 3.78
C ALA A 316 -32.39 -13.54 3.49
N ARG A 317 -31.79 -14.07 2.42
CA ARG A 317 -30.50 -13.56 1.93
C ARG A 317 -30.75 -12.24 1.20
N ARG A 318 -30.08 -11.18 1.61
CA ARG A 318 -30.09 -9.91 0.86
C ARG A 318 -29.38 -10.10 -0.48
N ILE A 319 -30.08 -9.75 -1.57
CA ILE A 319 -29.54 -9.74 -2.93
C ILE A 319 -29.31 -8.26 -3.32
N PRO A 320 -28.10 -7.88 -3.80
CA PRO A 320 -27.87 -6.53 -4.32
C PRO A 320 -28.77 -6.26 -5.53
N GLN A 321 -29.51 -5.15 -5.51
CA GLN A 321 -30.46 -4.80 -6.59
C GLN A 321 -29.80 -4.13 -7.79
N ASN A 322 -28.57 -3.60 -7.66
CA ASN A 322 -27.90 -2.86 -8.73
C ASN A 322 -26.46 -3.37 -8.96
N THR A 323 -26.12 -3.61 -10.23
CA THR A 323 -24.77 -3.95 -10.70
C THR A 323 -24.30 -2.80 -11.59
N PRO A 324 -23.64 -1.76 -11.04
CA PRO A 324 -23.26 -0.58 -11.81
C PRO A 324 -22.28 -0.95 -12.92
N THR A 325 -22.38 -0.28 -14.06
CA THR A 325 -21.47 -0.40 -15.21
C THR A 325 -21.16 1.00 -15.74
N ILE A 326 -19.96 1.20 -16.28
CA ILE A 326 -19.63 2.41 -17.06
C ILE A 326 -19.80 2.14 -18.56
N THR A 327 -19.99 3.21 -19.35
CA THR A 327 -20.09 3.11 -20.81
C THR A 327 -18.77 2.64 -21.43
N HIS A 328 -18.85 1.98 -22.58
CA HIS A 328 -17.66 1.52 -23.31
C HIS A 328 -16.69 2.67 -23.64
N GLN A 329 -17.23 3.82 -24.07
CA GLN A 329 -16.44 5.02 -24.37
C GLN A 329 -15.69 5.55 -23.15
N THR A 330 -16.35 5.64 -21.98
CA THR A 330 -15.71 6.06 -20.73
C THR A 330 -14.61 5.09 -20.30
N HIS A 331 -14.84 3.78 -20.48
CA HIS A 331 -13.86 2.74 -20.17
C HIS A 331 -12.60 2.84 -21.05
N LEU A 332 -12.75 2.98 -22.37
CA LEU A 332 -11.63 3.17 -23.30
C LEU A 332 -10.88 4.47 -23.06
N LEU A 333 -11.61 5.57 -22.77
CA LEU A 333 -10.99 6.85 -22.44
C LEU A 333 -10.08 6.72 -21.22
N TRP A 334 -10.51 6.04 -20.16
CA TRP A 334 -9.70 5.84 -18.96
C TRP A 334 -8.46 4.98 -19.23
N LEU A 335 -8.59 3.89 -20.00
CA LEU A 335 -7.45 3.08 -20.41
C LEU A 335 -6.44 3.91 -21.23
N ALA A 336 -6.91 4.66 -22.23
CA ALA A 336 -6.06 5.50 -23.07
C ALA A 336 -5.36 6.61 -22.27
N ARG A 337 -5.99 7.18 -21.24
CA ARG A 337 -5.34 8.15 -20.34
C ARG A 337 -4.26 7.48 -19.51
N CYS A 338 -4.57 6.35 -18.88
CA CYS A 338 -3.62 5.61 -18.05
C CYS A 338 -2.39 5.15 -18.86
N LEU A 339 -2.51 4.87 -20.16
CA LEU A 339 -1.39 4.47 -21.00
C LEU A 339 -0.55 5.65 -21.51
N ARG A 340 -1.10 6.88 -21.60
CA ARG A 340 -0.40 8.09 -22.11
C ARG A 340 0.18 9.00 -21.01
N ASP A 341 0.68 8.43 -19.92
CA ASP A 341 1.31 9.20 -18.83
C ASP A 341 0.41 10.21 -18.07
N GLU A 342 -0.91 10.00 -18.11
CA GLU A 342 -1.90 10.83 -17.42
C GLU A 342 -2.92 10.00 -16.63
N PRO A 343 -3.67 10.60 -15.68
CA PRO A 343 -3.48 11.91 -15.04
C PRO A 343 -2.59 11.85 -13.77
N ASP A 344 -2.06 10.68 -13.42
CA ASP A 344 -1.50 10.41 -12.09
C ASP A 344 -0.12 9.75 -12.13
N THR A 345 0.44 9.44 -10.95
CA THR A 345 1.70 8.71 -10.82
C THR A 345 1.62 7.34 -11.49
N ARG A 346 2.79 6.85 -11.91
CA ARG A 346 2.98 5.53 -12.52
C ARG A 346 2.29 4.41 -11.74
N ALA A 347 2.43 4.39 -10.41
CA ALA A 347 1.80 3.41 -9.55
C ALA A 347 0.27 3.40 -9.70
N TYR A 348 -0.38 4.55 -9.63
CA TYR A 348 -1.84 4.62 -9.75
C TYR A 348 -2.33 4.32 -11.16
N ARG A 349 -1.53 4.63 -12.18
CA ARG A 349 -1.84 4.25 -13.57
C ARG A 349 -1.76 2.75 -13.78
N VAL A 350 -0.74 2.06 -13.26
CA VAL A 350 -0.67 0.59 -13.30
C VAL A 350 -1.87 -0.01 -12.56
N ALA A 351 -2.19 0.50 -11.36
CA ALA A 351 -3.33 0.02 -10.59
C ALA A 351 -4.67 0.24 -11.32
N ALA A 352 -4.87 1.40 -11.95
CA ALA A 352 -6.05 1.68 -12.76
C ALA A 352 -6.15 0.77 -13.98
N THR A 353 -5.04 0.53 -14.70
CA THR A 353 -5.02 -0.38 -15.85
C THR A 353 -5.33 -1.82 -15.43
N LEU A 354 -4.81 -2.29 -14.30
CA LEU A 354 -5.15 -3.62 -13.76
C LEU A 354 -6.65 -3.76 -13.41
N LEU A 355 -7.27 -2.69 -12.89
CA LEU A 355 -8.71 -2.64 -12.64
C LEU A 355 -9.52 -2.65 -13.95
N LEU A 356 -9.12 -1.81 -14.92
CA LEU A 356 -9.86 -1.57 -16.15
C LEU A 356 -9.67 -2.67 -17.18
N LEU A 357 -8.51 -3.31 -17.25
CA LEU A 357 -8.18 -4.32 -18.25
C LEU A 357 -8.39 -5.76 -17.72
N TYR A 358 -8.00 -6.03 -16.48
CA TYR A 358 -8.05 -7.37 -15.89
C TYR A 358 -9.18 -7.54 -14.87
N ALA A 359 -10.06 -6.54 -14.76
CA ALA A 359 -11.14 -6.50 -13.78
C ALA A 359 -10.67 -6.77 -12.34
N GLN A 360 -9.42 -6.48 -11.98
CA GLN A 360 -8.90 -6.90 -10.69
C GLN A 360 -9.45 -6.05 -9.54
N PRO A 361 -9.94 -6.65 -8.43
CA PRO A 361 -10.31 -5.90 -7.24
C PRO A 361 -9.11 -5.16 -6.66
N LEU A 362 -9.30 -3.91 -6.22
CA LEU A 362 -8.18 -3.09 -5.72
C LEU A 362 -7.47 -3.68 -4.50
N VAL A 363 -8.16 -4.47 -3.68
CA VAL A 363 -7.54 -5.24 -2.58
C VAL A 363 -6.51 -6.25 -3.07
N ARG A 364 -6.79 -6.92 -4.21
CA ARG A 364 -5.83 -7.84 -4.83
C ARG A 364 -4.71 -7.10 -5.53
N ILE A 365 -5.04 -5.99 -6.22
CA ILE A 365 -4.04 -5.15 -6.88
C ILE A 365 -3.02 -4.64 -5.88
N ALA A 366 -3.47 -4.09 -4.75
CA ALA A 366 -2.59 -3.65 -3.68
C ALA A 366 -1.65 -4.77 -3.21
N ALA A 367 -2.20 -5.97 -2.98
CA ALA A 367 -1.47 -7.15 -2.55
C ALA A 367 -0.79 -7.94 -3.70
N LEU A 368 -0.55 -7.34 -4.87
CA LEU A 368 0.25 -7.99 -5.92
C LEU A 368 1.72 -7.99 -5.51
N ARG A 369 2.38 -9.14 -5.65
CA ARG A 369 3.82 -9.31 -5.45
C ARG A 369 4.58 -9.21 -6.76
N CYS A 370 5.86 -8.85 -6.66
CA CYS A 370 6.75 -8.76 -7.82
C CYS A 370 7.02 -10.11 -8.46
N ASP A 371 7.06 -11.19 -7.68
CA ASP A 371 7.24 -12.57 -8.17
C ASP A 371 6.05 -13.07 -9.00
N GLN A 372 4.91 -12.38 -8.98
CA GLN A 372 3.76 -12.65 -9.85
C GLN A 372 3.90 -12.03 -11.25
N ILE A 373 4.94 -11.21 -11.50
CA ILE A 373 5.26 -10.69 -12.83
C ILE A 373 6.29 -11.62 -13.46
N LEU A 374 5.85 -12.39 -14.46
CA LEU A 374 6.63 -13.46 -15.07
C LEU A 374 7.22 -12.98 -16.40
N SER A 375 8.53 -13.11 -16.56
CA SER A 375 9.20 -12.93 -17.85
C SER A 375 9.14 -14.24 -18.63
N THR A 376 8.55 -14.22 -19.82
CA THR A 376 8.49 -15.40 -20.71
C THR A 376 9.02 -15.05 -22.11
N PRO A 377 9.44 -16.04 -22.93
CA PRO A 377 9.90 -15.78 -24.30
C PRO A 377 8.84 -15.10 -25.18
N THR A 378 7.56 -15.34 -24.88
CA THR A 378 6.42 -14.75 -25.59
C THR A 378 6.02 -13.34 -25.09
N GLY A 379 6.78 -12.78 -24.15
CA GLY A 379 6.48 -11.51 -23.49
C GLY A 379 6.12 -11.65 -22.01
N PRO A 380 5.88 -10.52 -21.29
CA PRO A 380 5.54 -10.56 -19.88
C PRO A 380 4.15 -11.17 -19.65
N LYS A 381 4.02 -11.94 -18.56
CA LYS A 381 2.76 -12.48 -18.05
C LYS A 381 2.56 -12.06 -16.59
N ILE A 382 1.31 -12.05 -16.14
CA ILE A 382 0.95 -11.74 -14.76
C ILE A 382 0.10 -12.86 -14.16
N LEU A 383 0.52 -13.38 -13.00
CA LEU A 383 -0.20 -14.42 -12.27
C LEU A 383 -1.26 -13.80 -11.36
N LEU A 384 -2.51 -13.69 -11.84
CA LEU A 384 -3.64 -13.13 -11.08
C LEU A 384 -4.57 -14.22 -10.50
N GLY A 385 -4.58 -15.39 -11.11
CA GLY A 385 -5.30 -16.58 -10.66
C GLY A 385 -4.37 -17.80 -10.60
N ASN A 386 -4.88 -18.95 -11.06
CA ASN A 386 -4.11 -20.19 -11.09
C ASN A 386 -3.28 -20.31 -12.37
N GLU A 387 -3.63 -19.56 -13.42
CA GLU A 387 -2.92 -19.53 -14.70
C GLU A 387 -2.43 -18.11 -15.01
N PRO A 388 -1.23 -17.93 -15.60
CA PRO A 388 -0.75 -16.61 -15.97
C PRO A 388 -1.55 -15.98 -17.12
N ALA A 389 -1.93 -14.72 -16.98
CA ALA A 389 -2.52 -13.91 -18.05
C ALA A 389 -1.43 -13.16 -18.85
N ALA A 390 -1.61 -13.04 -20.16
CA ALA A 390 -0.68 -12.27 -21.00
C ALA A 390 -0.75 -10.77 -20.68
N VAL A 391 0.39 -10.08 -20.67
CA VAL A 391 0.48 -8.62 -20.55
C VAL A 391 0.87 -8.04 -21.90
N VAL A 392 -0.04 -7.30 -22.53
CA VAL A 392 0.15 -6.76 -23.88
C VAL A 392 0.68 -5.33 -23.86
N SER A 393 1.46 -4.95 -24.87
CA SER A 393 1.83 -3.54 -25.07
C SER A 393 0.59 -2.68 -25.40
N PRO A 394 0.56 -1.41 -24.95
CA PRO A 394 1.63 -0.69 -24.25
C PRO A 394 1.62 -0.87 -22.71
N PHE A 395 0.70 -1.67 -22.14
CA PHE A 395 0.66 -1.88 -20.69
C PHE A 395 1.89 -2.64 -20.17
N ALA A 396 2.43 -3.56 -20.97
CA ALA A 396 3.68 -4.27 -20.66
C ALA A 396 4.83 -3.31 -20.29
N GLU A 397 5.06 -2.28 -21.10
CA GLU A 397 6.11 -1.28 -20.88
C GLU A 397 5.87 -0.50 -19.58
N LEU A 398 4.64 -0.03 -19.36
CA LEU A 398 4.27 0.69 -18.15
C LEU A 398 4.44 -0.16 -16.88
N LEU A 399 4.10 -1.45 -16.94
CA LEU A 399 4.22 -2.38 -15.82
C LEU A 399 5.69 -2.67 -15.47
N LEU A 400 6.53 -2.90 -16.48
CA LEU A 400 7.96 -3.18 -16.28
C LEU A 400 8.72 -1.92 -15.81
N ASP A 401 8.37 -0.74 -16.33
CA ASP A 401 8.90 0.54 -15.85
C ASP A 401 8.49 0.81 -14.39
N HIS A 402 7.26 0.42 -14.01
CA HIS A 402 6.85 0.47 -12.60
C HIS A 402 7.60 -0.52 -11.72
N LEU A 403 7.79 -1.76 -12.18
CA LEU A 403 8.50 -2.81 -11.44
C LEU A 403 9.95 -2.40 -11.09
N THR A 404 10.62 -1.71 -12.02
CA THR A 404 12.01 -1.23 -11.88
C THR A 404 12.13 0.00 -10.99
N HIS A 405 11.17 0.93 -11.01
CA HIS A 405 11.23 2.17 -10.23
C HIS A 405 10.10 2.29 -9.20
N ARG A 406 9.84 1.21 -8.47
CA ARG A 406 8.81 1.20 -7.42
C ARG A 406 9.09 2.31 -6.38
N PRO A 407 8.05 3.03 -5.93
CA PRO A 407 8.21 4.08 -4.92
C PRO A 407 8.57 3.47 -3.55
N ASN A 408 8.97 4.31 -2.58
CA ASN A 408 9.18 3.90 -1.18
C ASN A 408 10.26 2.83 -0.95
N MET A 409 11.19 2.60 -1.89
CA MET A 409 12.25 1.59 -1.77
C MET A 409 13.58 2.12 -1.19
N GLN A 410 13.69 3.44 -0.96
CA GLN A 410 14.98 4.11 -0.70
C GLN A 410 15.39 4.20 0.79
N THR A 411 14.53 3.78 1.70
CA THR A 411 14.74 3.87 3.18
C THR A 411 14.70 2.46 3.79
N GLY A 412 14.23 2.27 5.02
CA GLY A 412 14.16 0.95 5.68
C GLY A 412 13.22 -0.07 5.04
N ASN A 413 12.59 0.27 3.90
CA ASN A 413 11.67 -0.59 3.14
C ASN A 413 12.34 -1.20 1.88
N THR A 414 13.67 -1.28 1.88
CA THR A 414 14.43 -2.01 0.85
C THR A 414 13.98 -3.46 0.76
N ASN A 415 14.05 -4.05 -0.45
CA ASN A 415 13.64 -5.44 -0.71
C ASN A 415 12.18 -5.77 -0.38
N ASN A 416 11.31 -4.76 -0.28
CA ASN A 416 9.87 -5.00 -0.18
C ASN A 416 9.37 -5.83 -1.39
N PRO A 417 8.67 -6.96 -1.18
CA PRO A 417 8.28 -7.89 -2.24
C PRO A 417 7.05 -7.45 -3.04
N TRP A 418 6.35 -6.40 -2.59
CA TRP A 418 5.08 -5.98 -3.17
C TRP A 418 5.29 -5.10 -4.41
N LEU A 419 4.45 -5.29 -5.43
CA LEU A 419 4.41 -4.45 -6.63
C LEU A 419 4.03 -3.01 -6.28
N PHE A 420 3.17 -2.83 -5.27
CA PHE A 420 2.80 -1.54 -4.70
C PHE A 420 3.26 -1.45 -3.25
N PRO A 421 4.52 -1.11 -2.97
CA PRO A 421 5.03 -1.00 -1.61
C PRO A 421 4.44 0.22 -0.88
N SER A 422 4.10 0.05 0.40
CA SER A 422 3.70 1.17 1.26
C SER A 422 4.91 1.94 1.80
N THR A 423 4.67 2.94 2.63
CA THR A 423 5.71 3.60 3.44
C THR A 423 6.13 2.79 4.66
N HIS A 424 5.36 1.76 5.04
CA HIS A 424 5.68 0.81 6.08
C HIS A 424 6.49 -0.36 5.50
N ALA A 425 7.57 -0.72 6.18
CA ALA A 425 8.47 -1.78 5.74
C ALA A 425 7.71 -3.12 5.58
N GLY A 426 8.00 -3.88 4.53
CA GLY A 426 7.42 -5.20 4.30
C GLY A 426 5.94 -5.24 3.95
N ARG A 427 5.26 -4.09 3.87
CA ARG A 427 3.82 -4.01 3.60
C ARG A 427 3.53 -3.45 2.22
N HIS A 428 2.44 -3.95 1.62
CA HIS A 428 1.88 -3.33 0.43
C HIS A 428 1.08 -2.08 0.79
N LEU A 429 0.88 -1.22 -0.22
CA LEU A 429 0.06 -0.03 -0.14
C LEU A 429 -1.34 -0.38 0.35
N HIS A 430 -1.90 0.42 1.23
CA HIS A 430 -3.24 0.17 1.74
C HIS A 430 -4.26 0.28 0.58
N PRO A 431 -5.19 -0.68 0.40
CA PRO A 431 -6.14 -0.66 -0.73
C PRO A 431 -6.95 0.64 -0.81
N ASN A 432 -7.36 1.20 0.33
CA ASN A 432 -8.09 2.48 0.36
C ASN A 432 -7.26 3.65 -0.23
N THR A 433 -5.93 3.63 -0.10
CA THR A 433 -5.09 4.67 -0.71
C THR A 433 -5.22 4.67 -2.24
N ILE A 434 -5.29 3.49 -2.86
CA ILE A 434 -5.56 3.36 -4.30
C ILE A 434 -7.01 3.76 -4.59
N MET A 435 -7.98 3.27 -3.79
CA MET A 435 -9.40 3.57 -3.99
C MET A 435 -9.69 5.07 -3.99
N ASP A 436 -9.25 5.78 -2.96
CA ASP A 436 -9.53 7.20 -2.78
C ASP A 436 -8.88 8.03 -3.88
N ARG A 437 -7.66 7.63 -4.29
CA ARG A 437 -6.98 8.28 -5.41
C ARG A 437 -7.72 8.11 -6.72
N LEU A 438 -8.09 6.87 -7.08
CA LEU A 438 -8.79 6.59 -8.34
C LEU A 438 -10.21 7.20 -8.36
N ARG A 439 -10.91 7.24 -7.23
CA ARG A 439 -12.17 7.99 -7.09
C ARG A 439 -11.97 9.49 -7.27
N GLY A 440 -10.89 10.05 -6.73
CA GLY A 440 -10.53 11.45 -6.92
C GLY A 440 -10.27 11.82 -8.39
N LEU A 441 -9.93 10.84 -9.23
CA LEU A 441 -9.83 11.02 -10.69
C LEU A 441 -11.21 10.96 -11.38
N GLY A 442 -12.26 10.49 -10.71
CA GLY A 442 -13.59 10.29 -11.29
C GLY A 442 -13.85 8.89 -11.83
N ILE A 443 -13.03 7.90 -11.48
CA ILE A 443 -13.25 6.51 -11.90
C ILE A 443 -14.29 5.85 -10.99
N ASP A 444 -15.42 5.42 -11.56
CA ASP A 444 -16.34 4.50 -10.87
C ASP A 444 -15.70 3.12 -10.78
N LEU A 445 -15.15 2.78 -9.61
CA LEU A 445 -14.42 1.54 -9.38
C LEU A 445 -15.26 0.29 -9.61
N ARG A 446 -16.54 0.31 -9.21
CA ARG A 446 -17.43 -0.85 -9.35
C ARG A 446 -17.90 -0.96 -10.79
N GLY A 447 -18.31 0.16 -11.37
CA GLY A 447 -18.70 0.27 -12.78
C GLY A 447 -17.57 -0.20 -13.71
N ALA A 448 -16.36 0.33 -13.52
CA ALA A 448 -15.17 -0.03 -14.28
C ALA A 448 -14.87 -1.53 -14.22
N ARG A 449 -14.86 -2.12 -13.01
CA ARG A 449 -14.57 -3.55 -12.83
C ARG A 449 -15.63 -4.43 -13.47
N ASN A 450 -16.91 -4.09 -13.30
CA ASN A 450 -18.02 -4.86 -13.86
C ASN A 450 -18.03 -4.76 -15.39
N THR A 451 -17.80 -3.58 -15.96
CA THR A 451 -17.65 -3.38 -17.41
C THR A 451 -16.47 -4.20 -17.96
N ALA A 452 -15.30 -4.14 -17.32
CA ALA A 452 -14.13 -4.92 -17.72
C ALA A 452 -14.40 -6.42 -17.71
N LEU A 453 -15.00 -6.94 -16.63
CA LEU A 453 -15.31 -8.37 -16.52
C LEU A 453 -16.35 -8.79 -17.57
N LYS A 454 -17.37 -7.95 -17.82
CA LYS A 454 -18.39 -8.18 -18.86
C LYS A 454 -17.76 -8.29 -20.25
N GLN A 455 -16.85 -7.39 -20.60
CA GLN A 455 -16.14 -7.41 -21.88
C GLN A 455 -15.24 -8.64 -22.03
N LEU A 456 -14.51 -9.00 -20.97
CA LEU A 456 -13.63 -10.17 -20.99
C LEU A 456 -14.39 -11.46 -21.26
N VAL A 457 -15.53 -11.68 -20.61
CA VAL A 457 -16.34 -12.91 -20.81
C VAL A 457 -17.10 -12.94 -22.14
N GLN A 458 -17.20 -11.81 -22.84
CA GLN A 458 -17.72 -11.75 -24.23
C GLN A 458 -16.67 -12.19 -25.26
N GLN A 459 -15.38 -12.04 -24.95
CA GLN A 459 -14.27 -12.32 -25.87
C GLN A 459 -13.57 -13.64 -25.56
N VAL A 460 -13.62 -14.09 -24.30
CA VAL A 460 -12.91 -15.26 -23.79
C VAL A 460 -13.87 -16.14 -23.00
N PRO A 461 -13.84 -17.48 -23.17
CA PRO A 461 -14.67 -18.40 -22.39
C PRO A 461 -14.60 -18.15 -20.87
N PRO A 462 -15.75 -18.10 -20.16
CA PRO A 462 -15.79 -17.80 -18.72
C PRO A 462 -14.89 -18.66 -17.82
N PRO A 463 -14.64 -19.97 -18.11
CA PRO A 463 -13.70 -20.77 -17.34
C PRO A 463 -12.24 -20.29 -17.44
N ILE A 464 -11.81 -19.81 -18.61
CA ILE A 464 -10.44 -19.29 -18.82
C ILE A 464 -10.28 -17.94 -18.11
N VAL A 465 -11.30 -17.07 -18.18
CA VAL A 465 -11.32 -15.82 -17.41
C VAL A 465 -11.24 -16.11 -15.91
N ALA A 466 -11.93 -17.14 -15.43
CA ALA A 466 -11.88 -17.56 -14.03
C ALA A 466 -10.49 -18.03 -13.61
N SER A 467 -9.86 -18.93 -14.39
CA SER A 467 -8.53 -19.48 -14.10
C SER A 467 -7.45 -18.39 -14.12
N GLN A 468 -7.44 -17.53 -15.15
CA GLN A 468 -6.41 -16.53 -15.34
C GLN A 468 -6.52 -15.35 -14.38
N LEU A 469 -7.75 -14.92 -14.04
CA LEU A 469 -7.99 -13.71 -13.24
C LEU A 469 -8.34 -13.99 -11.77
N GLY A 470 -8.37 -15.27 -11.38
CA GLY A 470 -8.58 -15.72 -10.01
C GLY A 470 -10.02 -15.53 -9.53
N TYR A 471 -11.00 -15.60 -10.42
CA TYR A 471 -12.42 -15.53 -10.09
C TYR A 471 -13.00 -16.93 -9.86
N HIS A 472 -14.01 -17.04 -9.00
CA HIS A 472 -14.75 -18.29 -8.90
C HIS A 472 -15.55 -18.53 -10.20
N PRO A 473 -15.56 -19.74 -10.79
CA PRO A 473 -16.22 -20.01 -12.07
C PRO A 473 -17.68 -19.57 -12.14
N ALA A 474 -18.46 -19.82 -11.08
CA ALA A 474 -19.85 -19.36 -11.00
C ALA A 474 -20.03 -17.83 -11.06
N ILE A 475 -19.00 -17.04 -10.76
CA ILE A 475 -19.05 -15.58 -10.90
C ILE A 475 -18.86 -15.17 -12.36
N THR A 476 -17.85 -15.70 -13.05
CA THR A 476 -17.61 -15.38 -14.46
C THR A 476 -18.76 -15.88 -15.34
N GLN A 477 -19.31 -17.06 -15.04
CA GLN A 477 -20.49 -17.60 -15.70
C GLN A 477 -21.71 -16.67 -15.56
N ARG A 478 -22.00 -16.19 -14.35
CA ARG A 478 -23.11 -15.23 -14.13
C ARG A 478 -22.91 -13.93 -14.91
N HIS A 479 -21.67 -13.42 -14.97
CA HIS A 479 -21.36 -12.23 -15.76
C HIS A 479 -21.54 -12.49 -17.26
N ALA A 480 -21.25 -13.70 -17.76
CA ALA A 480 -21.46 -14.07 -19.15
C ALA A 480 -22.96 -14.17 -19.48
N GLU A 481 -23.76 -14.79 -18.62
CA GLU A 481 -25.22 -14.84 -18.74
C GLU A 481 -25.83 -13.43 -18.79
N GLN A 482 -25.40 -12.54 -17.88
CA GLN A 482 -25.82 -11.13 -17.88
C GLN A 482 -25.34 -10.35 -19.11
N ALA A 483 -24.24 -10.77 -19.74
CA ALA A 483 -23.74 -10.15 -20.96
C ALA A 483 -24.44 -10.63 -22.22
N ALA A 484 -24.96 -11.86 -22.20
CA ALA A 484 -25.69 -12.50 -23.30
C ALA A 484 -27.19 -12.19 -23.28
N GLN A 485 -27.74 -11.72 -22.15
CA GLN A 485 -29.11 -11.20 -22.12
C GLN A 485 -29.21 -10.02 -23.10
N PRO A 486 -30.09 -10.10 -24.13
CA PRO A 486 -30.47 -8.93 -24.91
C PRO A 486 -30.92 -7.85 -23.91
N ASP A 487 -30.73 -6.56 -24.22
CA ASP A 487 -31.27 -5.46 -23.41
C ASP A 487 -32.81 -5.56 -23.37
N ALA A 488 -33.35 -6.46 -22.54
CA ALA A 488 -34.77 -6.73 -22.36
C ALA A 488 -35.49 -5.52 -21.73
N HIS A 489 -34.74 -4.49 -21.35
CA HIS A 489 -35.23 -3.17 -21.01
C HIS A 489 -35.80 -2.39 -22.21
N TYR A 490 -35.41 -2.71 -23.45
CA TYR A 490 -35.97 -2.02 -24.63
C TYR A 490 -37.41 -2.47 -24.94
N ALA A 491 -37.71 -3.77 -24.80
CA ALA A 491 -39.06 -4.30 -25.01
C ALA A 491 -40.06 -3.81 -23.93
N ALA A 492 -39.60 -3.56 -22.70
CA ALA A 492 -40.43 -3.02 -21.63
C ALA A 492 -40.66 -1.50 -21.72
N LEU A 493 -39.82 -0.76 -22.47
CA LEU A 493 -39.97 0.68 -22.72
C LEU A 493 -40.87 1.00 -23.92
N ILE A 494 -41.04 0.07 -24.86
CA ILE A 494 -41.95 0.22 -26.02
C ILE A 494 -43.39 -0.22 -25.68
N ALA A 495 -43.60 -0.97 -24.59
CA ALA A 495 -44.90 -1.47 -24.16
C ALA A 495 -45.63 -0.55 -23.14
N ARG A 496 -45.38 0.77 -23.16
CA ARG A 496 -46.13 1.76 -22.37
C ARG A 496 -46.68 2.89 -23.21
#